data_AF-A0A2V6SD80-F1
#
_entry.id   AF-A0A2V6SD80-F1
#
_cell.length_a   1.000
_cell.length_b   1.000
_cell.length_c   1.000
_cell.angle_alpha   90.00
_cell.angle_beta   90.00
_cell.angle_gamma   90.00
#
_symmetry.space_group_name_H-M   'P 1'
#
loop_
_entity.id
_entity.type
_entity.pdbx_description
1 polymer ?
#
loop_
_entity_poly.entity_id
_entity_poly.type
_entity_poly.pdbx_seq_one_letter_code
_entity_poly.pdbx_strand_id
1 'polypeptide(L)'
;QYELLKSPRLGELLGEARRRYDYVLLDTPPLVPVPDSRLIGKWVDGFLMVVAAHRTPRKLLEEALSLIDPAKIVGLVFNSDDRPLFGYSYGDYYPSPNGNGLSRWGRAVKTAGGSLRRRLTD
;
A
#
# COMPACT_ATOMS: atom_id res chain seq x y z
N GLN A 1 4.82 -30.94 5.62
CA GLN A 1 5.27 -29.52 5.59
C GLN A 1 5.08 -28.85 6.95
N TYR A 2 3.88 -28.83 7.53
CA TYR A 2 3.59 -28.29 8.87
C TYR A 2 4.39 -28.89 10.05
N GLU A 3 4.92 -30.11 9.89
CA GLU A 3 5.58 -30.85 10.97
C GLU A 3 6.92 -30.24 11.39
N LEU A 4 7.63 -29.61 10.44
CA LEU A 4 8.87 -28.88 10.72
C LEU A 4 8.59 -27.61 11.54
N LEU A 5 7.46 -26.93 11.28
CA LEU A 5 7.04 -25.74 12.01
C LEU A 5 6.59 -26.04 13.45
N LYS A 6 6.18 -27.29 13.71
CA LYS A 6 5.81 -27.79 15.05
C LYS A 6 6.98 -28.43 15.78
N SER A 7 8.11 -28.64 15.12
CA SER A 7 9.26 -29.33 15.69
C SER A 7 9.98 -28.45 16.71
N PRO A 8 10.45 -29.01 17.85
CA PRO A 8 11.33 -28.33 18.79
C PRO A 8 12.59 -27.75 18.13
N ARG A 9 13.08 -28.40 17.07
CA ARG A 9 14.29 -27.99 16.32
C ARG A 9 14.18 -26.59 15.73
N LEU A 10 12.98 -26.17 15.31
CA LEU A 10 12.79 -24.81 14.80
C LEU A 10 13.01 -23.77 15.90
N GLY A 11 12.53 -24.05 17.12
CA GLY A 11 12.74 -23.19 18.27
C GLY A 11 14.21 -23.07 18.65
N GLU A 12 14.95 -24.18 18.63
CA GLU A 12 16.40 -24.22 18.87
C GLU A 12 17.16 -23.37 17.84
N LEU A 13 16.88 -23.59 16.54
CA LEU A 13 17.48 -22.84 15.43
C LEU A 13 17.23 -21.33 15.54
N LEU A 14 15.99 -20.93 15.82
CA LEU A 14 15.64 -19.53 15.96
C LEU A 14 16.25 -18.91 17.23
N GLY A 15 16.36 -19.69 18.30
CA GLY A 15 17.07 -19.28 19.52
C GLY A 15 18.55 -19.03 19.26
N GLU A 16 19.21 -19.87 18.46
CA GLU A 16 20.60 -19.66 18.02
C GLU A 16 20.73 -18.43 17.13
N ALA A 17 19.85 -18.27 16.14
CA ALA A 17 19.86 -17.11 15.25
C ALA A 17 19.71 -15.80 16.03
N ARG A 18 18.78 -15.74 17.00
CA ARG A 18 18.56 -14.57 17.88
C ARG A 18 19.79 -14.20 18.71
N ARG A 19 20.67 -15.15 19.05
CA ARG A 19 21.93 -14.85 19.76
C ARG A 19 23.02 -14.31 18.85
N ARG A 20 22.92 -14.52 17.54
CA ARG A 20 23.98 -14.23 16.57
C ARG A 20 23.70 -13.01 15.69
N TYR A 21 22.43 -12.61 15.57
CA TYR A 21 22.00 -11.53 14.69
C TYR A 21 21.07 -10.59 15.44
N ASP A 22 21.18 -9.29 15.15
CA ASP A 22 20.31 -8.27 15.71
C ASP A 22 18.87 -8.39 15.17
N TYR A 23 18.75 -8.83 13.91
CA TYR A 23 17.47 -9.04 13.23
C TYR A 23 17.46 -10.38 12.50
N VAL A 24 16.34 -11.09 12.62
CA VAL A 24 16.09 -12.35 11.92
C VAL A 24 14.80 -12.21 11.12
N LEU A 25 14.91 -12.18 9.79
CA LEU A 25 13.77 -12.11 8.89
C LEU A 25 13.35 -13.53 8.49
N LEU A 26 12.07 -13.81 8.67
CA LEU A 26 11.46 -15.09 8.32
C LEU A 26 10.51 -14.88 7.15
N ASP A 27 10.84 -15.47 6.01
CA ASP A 27 9.94 -15.53 4.86
C ASP A 27 8.94 -16.68 5.07
N THR A 28 7.67 -16.40 4.81
CA THR A 28 6.57 -17.32 5.11
C THR A 28 5.65 -17.46 3.90
N PRO A 29 5.04 -18.64 3.67
CA PRO A 29 4.00 -18.77 2.65
C PRO A 29 2.82 -17.81 2.93
N PRO A 30 1.96 -17.54 1.92
CA PRO A 30 0.81 -16.66 2.09
C PRO A 30 -0.09 -17.09 3.27
N LEU A 31 -0.48 -16.13 4.11
CA LEU A 31 -1.23 -16.36 5.36
C LEU A 31 -2.64 -16.93 5.13
N VAL A 32 -3.22 -16.71 3.95
CA VAL A 32 -4.53 -17.23 3.57
C VAL A 32 -4.33 -18.10 2.33
N PRO A 33 -4.85 -19.35 2.30
CA PRO A 33 -5.66 -20.04 3.32
C PRO A 33 -4.82 -20.81 4.37
N VAL A 34 -3.49 -20.62 4.38
CA VAL A 34 -2.56 -21.53 5.06
C VAL A 34 -2.47 -21.20 6.56
N PRO A 35 -2.87 -22.12 7.47
CA PRO A 35 -2.90 -21.88 8.92
C PRO A 35 -1.52 -21.78 9.60
N ASP A 36 -0.43 -21.69 8.83
CA ASP A 36 0.96 -21.64 9.31
C ASP A 36 1.27 -20.39 10.14
N SER A 37 0.53 -19.31 9.91
CA SER A 37 0.70 -18.02 10.58
C SER A 37 0.66 -18.10 12.10
N ARG A 38 -0.30 -18.86 12.65
CA ARG A 38 -0.45 -19.04 14.10
C ARG A 38 0.68 -19.86 14.73
N LEU A 39 1.23 -20.81 13.98
CA LEU A 39 2.36 -21.62 14.46
C LEU A 39 3.64 -20.78 14.48
N ILE A 40 3.88 -20.02 13.40
CA ILE A 40 5.04 -19.11 13.29
C ILE A 40 4.93 -17.96 14.28
N GLY A 41 3.71 -17.49 14.56
CA GLY A 41 3.42 -16.43 15.54
C GLY A 41 3.95 -16.69 16.95
N LYS A 42 4.21 -17.95 17.32
CA LYS A 42 4.83 -18.30 18.60
C LYS A 42 6.33 -18.00 18.65
N TRP A 43 6.98 -17.95 17.50
CA TRP A 43 8.43 -17.84 17.37
C TRP A 43 8.92 -16.45 16.94
N VAL A 44 8.02 -15.63 16.37
CA VAL A 44 8.32 -14.27 15.91
C VAL A 44 7.85 -13.20 16.89
N ASP A 45 8.57 -12.08 16.90
CA ASP A 45 8.23 -10.90 17.69
C ASP A 45 7.12 -10.08 17.02
N GLY A 46 7.07 -10.10 15.69
CA GLY A 46 6.03 -9.43 14.91
C GLY A 46 5.98 -9.85 13.46
N PHE A 47 4.96 -9.38 12.76
CA PHE A 47 4.68 -9.61 11.35
C PHE A 47 4.71 -8.30 10.58
N LEU A 48 5.41 -8.32 9.44
CA LEU A 48 5.34 -7.29 8.42
C LEU A 48 4.54 -7.84 7.23
N MET A 49 3.38 -7.26 6.97
CA MET A 49 2.43 -7.76 5.99
C MET A 49 2.72 -7.18 4.61
N VAL A 50 3.08 -8.01 3.64
CA VAL A 50 3.25 -7.57 2.24
C VAL A 50 1.94 -7.72 1.48
N VAL A 51 1.43 -6.63 0.91
CA VAL A 51 0.15 -6.55 0.22
C VAL A 51 0.38 -6.10 -1.22
N ALA A 52 -0.10 -6.85 -2.20
CA ALA A 52 0.00 -6.45 -3.60
C ALA A 52 -0.99 -5.30 -3.87
N ALA A 53 -0.45 -4.12 -4.17
CA ALA A 53 -1.22 -2.92 -4.47
C ALA A 53 -2.17 -3.17 -5.65
N HIS A 54 -3.41 -2.68 -5.52
CA HIS A 54 -4.50 -2.82 -6.52
C HIS A 54 -4.90 -4.24 -6.91
N ARG A 55 -4.28 -5.26 -6.32
CA ARG A 55 -4.51 -6.67 -6.65
C ARG A 55 -5.08 -7.45 -5.48
N THR A 56 -4.65 -7.17 -4.26
CA THR A 56 -5.17 -7.85 -3.06
C THR A 56 -6.52 -7.23 -2.65
N PRO A 57 -7.63 -7.99 -2.66
CA PRO A 57 -8.92 -7.50 -2.20
C PRO A 57 -8.87 -7.15 -0.71
N ARG A 58 -9.52 -6.04 -0.33
CA ARG A 58 -9.58 -5.60 1.07
C ARG A 58 -10.10 -6.69 2.02
N LYS A 59 -11.12 -7.45 1.61
CA LYS A 59 -11.67 -8.56 2.40
C LYS A 59 -10.63 -9.66 2.69
N LEU A 60 -9.75 -9.95 1.74
CA LEU A 60 -8.69 -10.94 1.92
C LEU A 60 -7.63 -10.45 2.90
N LEU A 61 -7.32 -9.16 2.88
CA LEU A 61 -6.45 -8.53 3.87
C LEU A 61 -7.08 -8.57 5.27
N GLU A 62 -8.36 -8.21 5.40
CA GLU A 62 -9.10 -8.29 6.67
C GLU A 62 -9.10 -9.72 7.25
N GLU A 63 -9.30 -10.73 6.41
CA GLU A 63 -9.21 -12.14 6.80
C GLU A 63 -7.80 -12.49 7.29
N ALA A 64 -6.76 -12.12 6.55
CA ALA A 64 -5.38 -12.39 6.94
C ALA A 64 -5.01 -11.72 8.28
N LEU A 65 -5.41 -10.47 8.48
CA LEU A 65 -5.18 -9.73 9.73
C LEU A 65 -5.91 -10.37 10.91
N SER A 66 -7.08 -10.99 10.69
CA SER A 66 -7.83 -11.69 11.75
C SER A 66 -7.15 -12.98 12.24
N LEU A 67 -6.18 -13.52 11.48
CA LEU A 67 -5.43 -14.71 11.85
C LEU A 67 -4.23 -14.44 12.76
N ILE A 68 -3.82 -13.17 12.86
CA ILE A 68 -2.64 -12.72 13.59
C ILE A 68 -3.07 -11.91 14.82
N ASP A 69 -2.32 -12.01 15.90
CA ASP A 69 -2.48 -11.13 17.06
C ASP A 69 -2.22 -9.66 16.64
N PRO A 70 -3.18 -8.75 16.77
CA PRO A 70 -3.00 -7.35 16.40
C PRO A 70 -1.79 -6.68 17.05
N ALA A 71 -1.42 -7.09 18.27
CA ALA A 71 -0.25 -6.55 18.97
C ALA A 71 1.09 -6.92 18.31
N LYS A 72 1.10 -7.96 17.47
CA LYS A 72 2.27 -8.42 16.71
C LYS A 72 2.33 -7.86 15.30
N ILE A 73 1.39 -7.03 14.87
CA ILE A 73 1.45 -6.41 13.54
C ILE A 73 2.39 -5.22 13.60
N VAL A 74 3.56 -5.33 12.98
CA VAL A 74 4.54 -4.25 12.90
C VAL A 74 4.11 -3.22 11.87
N GLY A 75 3.50 -3.67 10.76
CA GLY A 75 3.01 -2.78 9.72
C GLY A 75 2.60 -3.51 8.44
N LEU A 76 2.27 -2.70 7.43
CA LEU A 76 1.85 -3.11 6.09
C LEU A 76 2.78 -2.48 5.05
N VAL A 77 3.18 -3.28 4.07
CA VAL A 77 3.93 -2.83 2.89
C VAL A 77 3.05 -3.06 1.66
N PHE A 78 2.61 -1.97 1.03
CA PHE A 78 2.00 -2.05 -0.29
C PHE A 78 3.10 -2.18 -1.34
N ASN A 79 3.14 -3.31 -2.03
CA ASN A 79 4.14 -3.63 -3.03
C ASN A 79 3.50 -3.72 -4.43
N SER A 80 4.32 -3.53 -5.46
CA SER A 80 3.88 -3.63 -6.87
C SER A 80 2.80 -2.60 -7.26
N ASP A 81 2.85 -1.39 -6.69
CA ASP A 81 2.08 -0.26 -7.23
C ASP A 81 2.79 0.23 -8.50
N ASP A 82 2.16 -0.03 -9.64
CA ASP A 82 2.62 0.38 -10.97
C ASP A 82 2.05 1.74 -11.38
N ARG A 83 1.25 2.37 -10.52
CA ARG A 83 0.74 3.72 -10.79
C ARG A 83 1.91 4.69 -10.68
N PRO A 84 2.15 5.50 -11.72
CA PRO A 84 3.18 6.51 -11.66
C PRO A 84 2.83 7.48 -10.52
N LEU A 85 3.86 7.97 -9.84
CA LEU A 85 3.77 9.05 -8.85
C LEU A 85 3.41 10.38 -9.54
N PHE A 86 2.32 10.43 -10.32
CA PHE A 86 1.78 11.63 -10.93
C PHE A 86 1.19 12.50 -9.81
N GLY A 87 2.07 13.30 -9.21
CA GLY A 87 1.77 14.18 -8.06
C GLY A 87 3.02 14.69 -7.35
N TYR A 88 4.17 14.03 -7.51
CA TYR A 88 5.47 14.52 -7.02
C TYR A 88 6.29 15.16 -8.15
N SER A 89 5.65 15.97 -9.00
CA SER A 89 6.39 16.79 -9.95
C SER A 89 6.88 18.04 -9.22
N TYR A 90 8.19 18.22 -9.14
CA TYR A 90 8.90 19.37 -8.54
C TYR A 90 8.59 20.73 -9.23
N GLY A 91 7.57 20.79 -10.07
CA GLY A 91 7.20 21.94 -10.90
C GLY A 91 6.16 22.89 -10.28
N ASP A 92 5.50 22.52 -9.17
CA ASP A 92 4.46 23.37 -8.56
C ASP A 92 5.02 24.64 -7.86
N TYR A 93 6.35 24.77 -7.75
CA TYR A 93 7.00 25.97 -7.17
C TYR A 93 7.44 27.02 -8.19
N TYR A 94 7.36 26.74 -9.49
CA TYR A 94 7.70 27.72 -10.52
C TYR A 94 6.50 27.99 -11.42
N PRO A 95 5.94 29.23 -11.42
CA PRO A 95 5.03 29.63 -12.47
C PRO A 95 5.83 29.68 -13.77
N SER A 96 5.62 28.70 -14.66
CA SER A 96 6.17 28.77 -16.01
C SER A 96 5.56 29.98 -16.72
N PRO A 97 6.36 30.93 -17.24
CA PRO A 97 5.82 32.16 -17.83
C PRO A 97 5.07 31.92 -19.14
N ASN A 98 5.27 30.76 -19.77
CA ASN A 98 4.77 30.47 -21.11
C ASN A 98 4.21 29.04 -21.17
N GLY A 99 2.91 28.91 -20.91
CA GLY A 99 2.22 27.64 -21.10
C GLY A 99 0.71 27.81 -21.16
N ASN A 100 0.12 27.55 -22.32
CA ASN A 100 -1.32 27.52 -22.59
C ASN A 100 -2.05 26.39 -21.81
N GLY A 101 -1.99 26.44 -20.48
CA GLY A 101 -2.77 25.62 -19.58
C GLY A 101 -4.16 26.22 -19.41
N LEU A 102 -5.04 26.02 -20.40
CA LEU A 102 -6.48 26.16 -20.20
C LEU A 102 -6.92 25.07 -19.21
N SER A 103 -6.69 25.35 -17.93
CA SER A 103 -7.33 24.68 -16.82
C SER A 103 -8.85 24.77 -17.02
N ARG A 104 -9.52 23.67 -16.68
CA ARG A 104 -10.95 23.39 -16.91
C ARG A 104 -11.94 24.45 -16.41
N TRP A 105 -11.47 25.51 -15.78
CA TRP A 105 -12.24 26.65 -15.27
C TRP A 105 -12.47 27.76 -16.31
N GLY A 106 -11.63 27.88 -17.35
CA GLY A 106 -11.78 28.91 -18.40
C GLY A 106 -12.93 28.66 -19.41
N ARG A 107 -13.47 27.45 -19.47
CA ARG A 107 -14.62 27.13 -20.34
C ARG A 107 -15.97 27.55 -19.76
N ALA A 108 -16.08 27.73 -18.45
CA ALA A 108 -17.35 28.10 -17.81
C ALA A 108 -17.69 29.60 -17.92
N VAL A 109 -16.71 30.47 -18.20
CA VAL A 109 -16.93 31.92 -18.28
C VAL A 109 -17.34 32.38 -19.68
N LYS A 110 -17.00 31.65 -20.76
CA LYS A 110 -17.39 32.02 -22.13
C LYS A 110 -18.86 31.81 -22.46
N THR A 111 -19.58 30.97 -21.71
CA THR A 111 -21.01 30.69 -21.96
C THR A 111 -21.95 31.75 -21.36
N ALA A 112 -21.47 32.60 -20.44
CA ALA A 112 -22.29 33.59 -19.74
C ALA A 112 -22.26 35.01 -20.35
N GLY A 113 -21.39 35.28 -21.33
CA GLY A 113 -21.22 36.63 -21.92
C GLY A 113 -21.89 36.87 -23.28
N GLY A 114 -22.64 35.90 -23.81
CA GLY A 114 -23.04 35.89 -25.23
C GLY A 114 -24.42 36.45 -25.60
N SER A 115 -25.27 36.90 -24.67
CA SER A 115 -26.68 37.25 -25.00
C SER A 115 -27.04 38.74 -25.00
N LEU A 116 -26.09 39.66 -24.84
CA LEU A 116 -26.38 41.11 -24.80
C LEU A 116 -25.68 41.88 -25.92
N ARG A 117 -26.17 41.69 -27.16
CA ARG A 117 -26.07 42.67 -28.26
C ARG A 117 -27.04 42.27 -29.38
N ARG A 118 -28.31 42.62 -29.22
CA ARG A 118 -29.24 42.76 -30.34
C ARG A 118 -30.35 43.76 -29.98
N ARG A 119 -30.02 45.04 -30.17
CA ARG A 119 -30.96 46.12 -30.50
C ARG A 119 -30.14 47.39 -30.73
N LEU A 120 -30.27 47.96 -31.92
CA LEU A 120 -29.93 49.31 -32.40
C LEU A 120 -29.42 49.20 -33.84
N THR A 121 -30.35 49.14 -34.80
CA THR A 121 -30.57 50.11 -35.90
C THR A 121 -31.50 49.46 -36.92
N ASP A 122 -32.57 50.19 -37.22
CA ASP A 122 -33.68 49.98 -38.17
C ASP A 122 -34.72 48.90 -37.87
#